data_AF-A0A8R1EHI8-F1
#
_entry.id   AF-A0A8R1EHI8-F1
#
_cell.length_a   1.000
_cell.length_b   1.000
_cell.length_c   1.000
_cell.angle_alpha   90.00
_cell.angle_beta   90.00
_cell.angle_gamma   90.00
#
_symmetry.space_group_name_H-M   'P 1'
#
loop_
_entity.id
_entity.type
_entity.pdbx_description
1 polymer ?
#
loop_
_entity_poly.entity_id
_entity_poly.type
_entity_poly.pdbx_seq_one_letter_code
_entity_poly.pdbx_strand_id
1 'polypeptide(L)'
;MGRAGHLTLAEQSKLDVMRQMESSLHEMPRLVKKSRSSIRRYLSDPVSYGQKHNEYNGQKRKASSRDKRKRHPNRFQLFDKSQQN
;
A
#
# COMPACT_ATOMS: atom_id res chain seq x y z
N MET A 1 14.99 10.16 -6.65
CA MET A 1 14.63 10.88 -5.40
C MET A 1 14.24 9.84 -4.36
N GLY A 2 15.02 9.68 -3.29
CA GLY A 2 14.76 8.71 -2.22
C GLY A 2 13.40 8.96 -1.55
N ARG A 3 12.70 7.89 -1.18
CA ARG A 3 11.40 7.99 -0.51
C ARG A 3 11.60 8.59 0.88
N ALA A 4 11.13 9.82 1.07
CA ALA A 4 10.98 10.37 2.42
C ALA A 4 10.00 9.46 3.19
N GLY A 5 10.39 9.04 4.40
CA GLY A 5 9.56 8.21 5.27
C GLY A 5 8.21 8.87 5.53
N HIS A 6 7.19 8.04 5.77
CA HIS A 6 5.85 8.50 6.13
C HIS A 6 5.90 9.36 7.41
N LEU A 7 4.91 10.25 7.60
CA LEU A 7 4.84 10.99 8.87
C LEU A 7 4.47 10.01 9.97
N THR A 8 5.21 10.05 11.07
CA THR A 8 4.91 9.33 12.30
C THR A 8 3.70 9.96 13.00
N LEU A 9 3.05 9.23 13.91
CA LEU A 9 1.91 9.75 14.66
C LEU A 9 2.25 11.01 15.47
N ALA A 10 3.47 11.09 16.04
CA ALA A 10 3.92 12.27 16.77
C ALA A 10 4.15 13.49 15.87
N GLU A 11 4.55 13.27 14.61
CA GLU A 11 4.68 14.36 13.63
C GLU A 11 3.31 14.81 13.14
N GLN A 12 2.37 13.88 12.96
CA GLN A 12 0.98 14.14 12.60
C GLN A 12 0.28 14.98 13.68
N SER A 13 0.37 14.57 14.96
CA SER A 13 -0.26 15.31 16.06
C SER A 13 0.30 16.73 16.21
N LYS A 14 1.60 16.92 15.97
CA LYS A 14 2.19 18.28 15.89
C LYS A 14 1.57 19.08 14.76
N LEU A 15 1.41 18.51 13.57
CA LEU A 15 0.79 19.19 12.44
C LEU A 15 -0.67 19.56 12.71
N ASP A 16 -1.42 18.73 13.44
CA ASP A 16 -2.80 19.02 13.83
C ASP A 16 -2.88 20.24 14.75
N VAL A 17 -2.04 20.28 15.79
CA VAL A 17 -1.95 21.45 16.68
C VAL A 17 -1.55 22.69 15.90
N MET A 18 -0.54 22.59 15.04
CA MET A 18 -0.11 23.70 14.19
C MET A 18 -1.21 24.18 13.24
N ARG A 19 -2.04 23.27 12.72
CA ARG A 19 -3.18 23.62 11.86
C ARG A 19 -4.27 24.36 12.63
N GLN A 20 -4.56 23.94 13.87
CA GLN A 20 -5.50 24.64 14.75
C GLN A 20 -5.00 26.04 15.11
N MET A 21 -3.69 26.22 15.25
CA MET A 21 -3.04 27.50 15.49
C MET A 21 -2.82 28.33 14.20
N GLU A 22 -3.45 27.95 13.09
CA GLU A 22 -3.34 28.61 11.78
C GLU A 22 -1.91 28.84 11.28
N SER A 23 -0.98 27.98 11.70
CA SER A 23 0.43 28.11 11.33
C SER A 23 0.63 27.95 9.82
N SER A 24 1.55 28.74 9.26
CA SER A 24 1.78 28.73 7.83
C SER A 24 2.44 27.43 7.36
N LEU A 25 2.10 27.00 6.14
CA LEU A 25 2.73 25.83 5.51
C LEU A 25 4.23 26.05 5.22
N HIS A 26 4.71 27.29 5.29
CA HIS A 26 6.12 27.63 5.18
C HIS A 26 6.90 27.35 6.48
N GLU A 27 6.22 27.40 7.64
CA GLU A 27 6.83 27.21 8.95
C GLU A 27 6.76 25.76 9.45
N MET A 28 5.66 25.06 9.18
CA MET A 28 5.49 23.64 9.55
C MET A 28 6.69 22.73 9.20
N PRO A 29 7.30 22.83 8.01
CA PRO A 29 8.47 22.03 7.64
C PRO A 29 9.67 22.26 8.56
N ARG A 30 9.87 23.50 9.05
CA ARG A 30 11.01 23.88 9.90
C ARG A 30 10.90 23.23 11.27
N LEU A 31 9.67 23.11 11.78
CA LEU A 31 9.39 22.55 13.10
C LEU A 31 9.31 21.02 13.09
N VAL A 32 8.71 20.43 12.05
CA VAL A 32 8.51 18.98 11.94
C VAL A 32 9.69 18.28 11.22
N LYS A 33 10.63 19.04 10.63
CA LYS A 33 11.78 18.53 9.86
C LYS A 33 11.36 17.57 8.73
N LYS A 34 10.25 17.88 8.06
CA LYS A 34 9.68 17.09 6.96
C LYS A 34 9.45 17.94 5.74
N SER A 35 9.37 17.29 4.58
CA SER A 35 9.13 17.98 3.33
C SER A 35 7.76 18.67 3.32
N ARG A 36 7.69 19.86 2.71
CA ARG A 36 6.41 20.56 2.46
C ARG A 36 5.39 19.70 1.73
N SER A 37 5.84 18.81 0.84
CA SER A 37 4.95 17.95 0.06
C SER A 37 4.32 16.85 0.90
N SER A 38 5.08 16.24 1.82
CA SER A 38 4.54 15.28 2.80
C SER A 38 3.52 15.93 3.71
N ILE A 39 3.83 17.14 4.21
CA ILE A 39 2.94 17.92 5.07
C ILE A 39 1.65 18.28 4.34
N ARG A 40 1.74 18.80 3.10
CA ARG A 40 0.55 19.11 2.29
C ARG A 40 -0.35 17.90 2.07
N ARG A 41 0.25 16.74 1.75
CA ARG A 41 -0.51 15.50 1.53
C ARG A 41 -1.27 15.05 2.79
N TYR A 42 -0.66 15.22 3.96
CA TYR A 42 -1.34 14.94 5.22
C TYR A 42 -2.49 15.92 5.47
N LEU A 43 -2.23 17.23 5.35
CA LEU A 43 -3.24 18.25 5.64
C LEU A 43 -4.41 18.27 4.66
N SER A 44 -4.23 17.78 3.43
CA SER A 44 -5.33 17.66 2.47
C SER A 44 -6.34 16.57 2.85
N ASP A 45 -5.85 15.47 3.42
CA ASP A 45 -6.68 14.36 3.85
C ASP A 45 -5.98 13.61 5.01
N PRO A 46 -6.13 14.12 6.25
CA PRO A 46 -5.47 13.53 7.40
C PRO A 46 -6.07 12.18 7.80
N VAL A 47 -7.32 11.92 7.42
CA VAL A 47 -8.05 10.69 7.80
C VAL A 47 -7.60 9.50 6.96
N SER A 48 -7.41 9.69 5.64
CA SER A 48 -6.93 8.61 4.76
C SER A 48 -5.39 8.53 4.70
N TYR A 49 -4.67 9.43 5.36
CA TYR A 49 -3.22 9.52 5.24
C TYR A 49 -2.51 8.24 5.65
N GLY A 50 -1.83 7.60 4.71
CA GLY A 50 -1.09 6.34 4.93
C GLY A 50 -1.95 5.09 4.82
N GLN A 51 -3.25 5.21 4.60
CA GLN A 51 -4.04 4.08 4.12
C GLN A 51 -3.53 3.70 2.73
N LYS A 52 -3.09 2.46 2.58
CA LYS A 52 -2.78 1.91 1.27
C LYS A 52 -4.11 1.73 0.54
N HIS A 53 -4.26 2.36 -0.62
CA HIS A 53 -5.31 1.96 -1.56
C HIS A 53 -5.11 0.47 -1.84
N ASN A 54 -6.04 -0.37 -1.38
CA ASN A 54 -6.03 -1.82 -1.64
C ASN A 54 -6.09 -2.14 -3.14
N GLU A 55 -6.34 -1.14 -3.98
CA GLU A 55 -6.34 -1.20 -5.44
C GLU A 55 -4.97 -1.07 -6.10
N TYR A 56 -3.88 -0.95 -5.31
CA TYR A 56 -2.56 -1.32 -5.83
C TYR A 56 -2.52 -2.85 -6.00
N ASN A 57 -3.20 -3.30 -7.05
CA ASN A 57 -2.97 -4.59 -7.69
C ASN A 57 -1.48 -4.63 -8.01
N GLY A 58 -0.69 -5.20 -7.08
CA GLY A 58 0.75 -5.31 -7.22
C GLY A 58 1.08 -5.86 -8.61
N GLN A 59 2.22 -5.42 -9.16
CA GLN A 59 2.67 -5.78 -10.50
C GLN A 59 2.37 -7.26 -10.77
N LYS A 60 1.34 -7.53 -11.59
CA LYS A 60 0.87 -8.89 -11.84
C LYS A 60 2.07 -9.68 -12.34
N ARG A 61 2.56 -10.62 -11.53
CA ARG A 61 3.64 -11.52 -11.96
C ARG A 61 3.11 -12.21 -13.20
N LYS A 62 3.88 -12.17 -14.30
CA LYS A 62 3.55 -12.97 -15.48
C LYS A 62 3.66 -14.43 -15.05
N ALA A 63 2.55 -15.04 -14.64
CA ALA A 63 2.46 -16.48 -14.51
C ALA A 63 2.72 -17.04 -15.90
N SER A 64 3.87 -17.70 -16.08
CA SER A 64 4.16 -18.37 -17.35
C SER A 64 3.07 -19.41 -17.61
N SER A 65 2.73 -19.64 -18.89
CA SER A 65 1.74 -20.65 -19.30
C SER A 65 2.04 -22.07 -18.77
N ARG A 66 3.26 -22.31 -18.27
CA ARG A 66 3.71 -23.56 -17.65
C ARG A 66 3.09 -23.81 -16.28
N ASP A 67 2.82 -22.76 -15.51
CA ASP A 67 2.30 -22.87 -14.13
C ASP A 67 0.83 -23.30 -14.09
N LYS A 68 0.06 -22.98 -15.14
CA LYS A 68 -1.34 -23.41 -15.29
C LYS A 68 -1.51 -24.90 -15.56
N ARG A 69 -0.47 -25.59 -16.08
CA ARG A 69 -0.54 -27.02 -16.44
C ARG A 69 -0.31 -27.98 -15.27
N LYS A 70 0.09 -27.49 -14.10
CA LYS A 70 0.24 -28.33 -12.90
C LYS A 70 -1.08 -28.64 -12.17
N ARG A 71 -2.22 -28.11 -12.64
CA ARG A 71 -3.56 -28.39 -12.09
C ARG A 71 -4.36 -29.37 -12.95
N HIS A 72 -3.72 -30.40 -13.52
CA HIS A 72 -4.46 -31.54 -14.04
C HIS A 72 -4.45 -32.64 -12.98
N PRO A 73 -5.62 -33.16 -12.55
CA PRO A 73 -5.65 -34.32 -11.68
C PRO A 73 -4.95 -35.48 -12.38
N ASN A 74 -4.11 -36.18 -11.61
CA ASN A 74 -3.31 -37.32 -12.04
C ASN A 74 -4.10 -38.25 -12.97
N ARG A 75 -3.57 -38.46 -14.18
CA ARG A 75 -4.03 -39.45 -15.17
C ARG A 75 -4.16 -40.87 -14.59
N PHE A 76 -3.53 -41.14 -13.45
CA PHE A 76 -3.63 -42.40 -12.71
C PHE A 76 -4.99 -42.68 -12.06
N GLN A 77 -5.88 -41.68 -11.89
CA GLN A 77 -7.23 -41.92 -11.33
C GLN A 77 -8.28 -42.37 -12.37
N LEU A 78 -7.94 -42.34 -13.66
CA LEU A 78 -8.86 -42.72 -14.74
C LEU A 78 -8.87 -44.23 -15.03
N PHE A 79 -7.87 -44.99 -14.58
CA PHE A 79 -7.81 -46.43 -14.83
C PHE A 79 -8.73 -47.22 -13.89
N ASP A 80 -8.92 -46.74 -12.66
CA ASP A 80 -9.64 -47.44 -11.59
C ASP A 80 -11.17 -47.44 -11.78
N LYS A 81 -11.71 -46.49 -12.55
CA LYS A 81 -13.17 -46.39 -12.82
C LYS A 81 -13.66 -47.30 -13.96
N SER A 82 -12.77 -48.04 -14.62
CA SER A 82 -13.14 -48.91 -15.75
C SER A 82 -13.45 -50.37 -15.35
N GLN A 83 -13.23 -50.73 -14.09
CA GLN A 83 -13.42 -52.09 -13.58
C GLN A 83 -14.66 -52.25 -12.69
N GLN A 84 -15.56 -51.27 -12.69
CA GLN A 84 -16.85 -51.33 -11.99
C GLN A 84 -17.97 -51.12 -13.00
N ASN A 85 -18.26 -52.15 -13.80
CA ASN A 85 -19.56 -52.42 -14.42
C ASN A 85 -19.64 -53.90 -14.75
#